data_AF-A0A1C7NE80-F1
#
_entry.id   AF-A0A1C7NE80-F1
#
_cell.length_a   1.000
_cell.length_b   1.000
_cell.length_c   1.000
_cell.angle_alpha   90.00
_cell.angle_beta   90.00
_cell.angle_gamma   90.00
#
_symmetry.space_group_name_H-M   'P 1'
#
loop_
_entity.id
_entity.type
_entity.pdbx_description
1 polymer ?
#
loop_
_entity_poly.entity_id
_entity_poly.type
_entity_poly.pdbx_seq_one_letter_code
_entity_poly.pdbx_strand_id
1 'polypeptide(L)'
;MTETGMPPHPGLEGLTNIDELKHLCPAFSKGCPYAALEEVNSLAVSHGDVSRCPAFKEGCPFSSKSEQEIAALMAQIPKDHPTLNMSELPSCEEGIVLVKMLNRFLDKTQLETLFDIKQEEKLEKVTEPEYLEDPQLASAMREGTKVVHRAAETSVFTKRFLKGEINADEYGRYINSLYFVYKYMEELLEEHKDHPVVKIIHFPQELNREESIKRDLEYFYGQERVSELTHPDTMTPAVRSYVKAMKDACATSPALLIAHSYSRYLGDLSGGQILSKRLKKHVLQLDESDSAWDTVDGLNFYHFDQLGNQSEFKNFYRERLNAAKVDQATRDLIVAEAVRSFELNIALFDEVQELSEAGVLAPSVLSSQQDEEEFIFDLKESAIEVETTTTVTDRSIETIDLSDDNEPRKKPKSAPWTSLFSISLLAIAIGVAVYKRYSK
;
A
#
# COMPACT_ATOMS: atom_id res chain seq x y z
N MET A 1 64.10 4.12 0.72
CA MET A 1 63.01 4.34 1.68
C MET A 1 62.40 5.69 1.36
N THR A 2 61.30 5.70 0.63
CA THR A 2 60.36 6.82 0.57
C THR A 2 59.00 6.22 0.23
N GLU A 3 58.11 6.31 1.19
CA GLU A 3 56.72 5.85 1.20
C GLU A 3 55.94 6.50 0.04
N THR A 4 55.14 5.70 -0.65
CA THR A 4 54.04 6.20 -1.51
C THR A 4 52.77 5.52 -1.05
N GLY A 5 52.35 5.86 0.18
CA GLY A 5 51.00 5.61 0.64
C GLY A 5 50.05 6.55 -0.12
N MET A 6 48.91 6.02 -0.55
CA MET A 6 47.78 6.86 -0.98
C MET A 6 47.47 7.89 0.11
N PRO A 7 47.08 9.13 -0.26
CA PRO A 7 46.76 10.15 0.74
C PRO A 7 45.59 9.68 1.62
N PRO A 8 45.64 9.92 2.94
CA PRO A 8 44.55 9.56 3.83
C PRO A 8 43.29 10.36 3.46
N HIS A 9 42.14 9.69 3.49
CA HIS A 9 40.85 10.35 3.38
C HIS A 9 40.73 11.37 4.53
N PRO A 10 40.35 12.64 4.28
CA PRO A 10 40.39 13.71 5.28
C PRO A 10 39.51 13.45 6.53
N GLY A 11 38.57 12.50 6.45
CA GLY A 11 37.79 12.02 7.60
C GLY A 11 38.38 10.84 8.39
N LEU A 12 39.58 10.36 8.02
CA LEU A 12 40.23 9.19 8.60
C LEU A 12 41.65 9.49 9.13
N GLU A 13 42.08 10.75 9.11
CA GLU A 13 43.36 11.16 9.68
C GLU A 13 43.37 10.96 11.21
N GLY A 14 44.29 10.13 11.71
CA GLY A 14 44.46 9.89 13.15
C GLY A 14 43.80 8.62 13.70
N LEU A 15 43.22 7.77 12.84
CA LEU A 15 42.69 6.47 13.25
C LEU A 15 43.79 5.53 13.75
N THR A 16 43.78 5.26 15.05
CA THR A 16 44.73 4.32 15.69
C THR A 16 44.09 2.99 16.04
N ASN A 17 42.76 2.88 15.90
CA ASN A 17 41.98 1.68 16.21
C ASN A 17 40.81 1.48 15.22
N ILE A 18 40.62 0.25 14.74
CA ILE A 18 39.49 -0.17 13.89
C ILE A 18 38.11 0.07 14.54
N ASP A 19 38.03 0.10 15.88
CA ASP A 19 36.77 0.40 16.56
C ASP A 19 36.26 1.82 16.31
N GLU A 20 37.16 2.78 16.12
CA GLU A 20 36.81 4.16 15.76
C GLU A 20 36.23 4.24 14.32
N LEU A 21 36.64 3.32 13.44
CA LEU A 21 36.14 3.21 12.06
C LEU A 21 34.64 2.90 12.01
N LYS A 22 34.12 2.16 13.01
CA LYS A 22 32.69 1.82 13.13
C LYS A 22 31.81 3.05 13.30
N HIS A 23 32.35 4.10 13.91
CA HIS A 23 31.61 5.34 14.20
C HIS A 23 31.73 6.38 13.08
N LEU A 24 32.74 6.24 12.21
CA LEU A 24 33.04 7.19 11.13
C LEU A 24 32.55 6.72 9.75
N CYS A 25 32.45 5.41 9.55
CA CYS A 25 32.03 4.83 8.28
C CYS A 25 30.77 3.98 8.47
N PRO A 26 29.61 4.35 7.87
CA PRO A 26 28.37 3.59 7.97
C PRO A 26 28.52 2.11 7.56
N ALA A 27 29.42 1.81 6.63
CA ALA A 27 29.70 0.45 6.16
C ALA A 27 30.38 -0.45 7.22
N PHE A 28 31.05 0.14 8.22
CA PHE A 28 31.72 -0.58 9.31
C PHE A 28 30.98 -0.48 10.64
N SER A 29 29.81 0.16 10.68
CA SER A 29 29.01 0.37 11.90
C SER A 29 28.66 -0.90 12.66
N LYS A 30 28.71 -2.07 12.01
CA LYS A 30 28.47 -3.40 12.61
C LYS A 30 29.72 -4.30 12.67
N GLY A 31 30.92 -3.77 12.42
CA GLY A 31 32.17 -4.54 12.32
C GLY A 31 32.70 -4.63 10.88
N CYS A 32 33.73 -5.45 10.65
CA CYS A 32 34.29 -5.64 9.31
C CYS A 32 33.21 -6.22 8.38
N PRO A 33 32.86 -5.54 7.26
CA PRO A 33 31.80 -5.95 6.35
C PRO A 33 32.10 -7.26 5.61
N TYR A 34 33.29 -7.84 5.82
CA TYR A 34 33.75 -9.10 5.27
C TYR A 34 33.94 -10.20 6.33
N ALA A 35 33.70 -9.92 7.62
CA ALA A 35 33.88 -10.90 8.69
C ALA A 35 32.76 -11.95 8.75
N ALA A 36 31.59 -11.65 8.20
CA ALA A 36 30.44 -12.55 8.13
C ALA A 36 30.05 -12.82 6.66
N LEU A 37 31.01 -13.28 5.86
CA LEU A 37 30.75 -13.67 4.46
C LEU A 37 29.72 -14.80 4.33
N GLU A 38 29.49 -15.58 5.39
CA GLU A 38 28.46 -16.63 5.46
C GLU A 38 27.05 -16.09 5.77
N GLU A 39 26.92 -14.86 6.27
CA GLU A 39 25.63 -14.20 6.49
C GLU A 39 25.36 -13.22 5.34
N VAL A 40 24.57 -13.71 4.39
CA VAL A 40 24.13 -13.02 3.17
C VAL A 40 23.53 -11.64 3.48
N ASN A 41 24.21 -10.56 3.04
CA ASN A 41 23.69 -9.22 2.67
C ASN A 41 24.69 -8.09 3.04
N SER A 42 25.80 -7.98 2.30
CA SER A 42 26.62 -6.76 2.27
C SER A 42 26.52 -6.13 0.88
N LEU A 43 26.19 -4.84 0.84
CA LEU A 43 25.91 -4.00 -0.35
C LEU A 43 27.05 -3.88 -1.38
N ALA A 44 28.22 -4.48 -1.13
CA ALA A 44 29.41 -4.25 -1.95
C ALA A 44 29.81 -5.44 -2.82
N VAL A 45 29.47 -6.69 -2.48
CA VAL A 45 29.93 -7.84 -3.26
C VAL A 45 28.97 -9.03 -3.17
N SER A 46 28.60 -9.60 -4.33
CA SER A 46 27.88 -10.87 -4.40
C SER A 46 28.78 -12.02 -3.95
N HIS A 47 28.29 -12.88 -3.04
CA HIS A 47 28.99 -14.11 -2.63
C HIS A 47 29.35 -15.00 -3.83
N GLY A 48 28.51 -14.96 -4.88
CA GLY A 48 28.73 -15.66 -6.14
C GLY A 48 29.95 -15.17 -6.92
N ASP A 49 30.37 -13.91 -6.75
CA ASP A 49 31.51 -13.33 -7.46
C ASP A 49 32.80 -13.43 -6.62
N VAL A 50 32.69 -13.34 -5.29
CA VAL A 50 33.81 -13.59 -4.35
C VAL A 50 34.28 -15.04 -4.43
N SER A 51 33.35 -16.01 -4.45
CA SER A 51 33.68 -17.45 -4.55
C SER A 51 34.35 -17.86 -5.87
N ARG A 52 34.22 -17.04 -6.92
CA ARG A 52 34.93 -17.24 -8.21
C ARG A 52 36.34 -16.66 -8.21
N CYS A 53 36.66 -15.78 -7.26
CA CYS A 53 37.98 -15.19 -7.15
C CYS A 53 38.98 -16.20 -6.53
N PRO A 54 40.08 -16.56 -7.21
CA PRO A 54 41.06 -17.51 -6.68
C PRO A 54 41.63 -17.11 -5.32
N ALA A 55 41.70 -15.81 -5.01
CA ALA A 55 42.22 -15.29 -3.75
C ALA A 55 41.27 -15.49 -2.55
N PHE A 56 39.99 -15.78 -2.79
CA PHE A 56 38.97 -15.96 -1.75
C PHE A 56 38.45 -17.41 -1.68
N LYS A 57 39.06 -18.32 -2.44
CA LYS A 57 38.66 -19.73 -2.52
C LYS A 57 38.68 -20.45 -1.17
N GLU A 58 39.60 -20.06 -0.30
CA GLU A 58 39.79 -20.63 1.06
C GLU A 58 39.27 -19.70 2.17
N GLY A 59 38.41 -18.72 1.82
CA GLY A 59 37.89 -17.70 2.75
C GLY A 59 38.59 -16.34 2.60
N CYS A 60 38.37 -15.43 3.56
CA CYS A 60 38.92 -14.08 3.51
C CYS A 60 40.47 -14.10 3.62
N PRO A 61 41.22 -13.67 2.59
CA PRO A 61 42.69 -13.71 2.60
C PRO A 61 43.31 -12.75 3.62
N PHE A 62 42.50 -11.85 4.20
CA PHE A 62 42.92 -10.86 5.19
C PHE A 62 42.60 -11.27 6.63
N SER A 63 41.94 -12.41 6.85
CA SER A 63 41.64 -12.84 8.22
C SER A 63 42.94 -13.14 8.97
N SER A 64 43.14 -12.50 10.12
CA SER A 64 44.25 -12.75 11.04
C SER A 64 45.65 -12.41 10.52
N LYS A 65 45.78 -11.43 9.61
CA LYS A 65 47.07 -10.96 9.08
C LYS A 65 47.46 -9.59 9.62
N SER A 66 48.77 -9.36 9.80
CA SER A 66 49.30 -8.06 10.18
C SER A 66 49.28 -7.07 9.00
N GLU A 67 49.37 -5.79 9.30
CA GLU A 67 49.37 -4.71 8.30
C GLU A 67 50.49 -4.88 7.26
N GLN A 68 51.67 -5.37 7.68
CA GLN A 68 52.79 -5.65 6.76
C GLN A 68 52.49 -6.84 5.83
N GLU A 69 51.79 -7.85 6.32
CA GLU A 69 51.40 -9.01 5.52
C GLU A 69 50.32 -8.66 4.49
N ILE A 70 49.40 -7.78 4.86
CA ILE A 70 48.36 -7.26 3.96
C ILE A 70 49.00 -6.42 2.84
N ALA A 71 49.93 -5.53 3.17
CA ALA A 71 50.65 -4.73 2.18
C ALA A 71 51.44 -5.60 1.18
N ALA A 72 52.07 -6.68 1.67
CA ALA A 72 52.80 -7.62 0.83
C ALA A 72 51.89 -8.43 -0.10
N LEU A 73 50.65 -8.72 0.31
CA LEU A 73 49.64 -9.38 -0.52
C LEU A 73 49.10 -8.45 -1.60
N MET A 74 48.84 -7.18 -1.26
CA MET A 74 48.36 -6.19 -2.23
C MET A 74 49.41 -5.87 -3.30
N ALA A 75 50.69 -5.94 -2.95
CA ALA A 75 51.80 -5.77 -3.90
C ALA A 75 51.90 -6.88 -4.97
N GLN A 76 51.22 -8.01 -4.77
CA GLN A 76 51.20 -9.14 -5.72
C GLN A 76 50.00 -9.09 -6.68
N ILE A 77 49.12 -8.10 -6.54
CA ILE A 77 47.96 -7.92 -7.43
C ILE A 77 48.45 -7.51 -8.83
N PRO A 78 48.05 -8.23 -9.90
CA PRO A 78 48.43 -7.88 -11.26
C PRO A 78 47.99 -6.47 -11.64
N LYS A 79 48.80 -5.75 -12.42
CA LYS A 79 48.49 -4.38 -12.86
C LYS A 79 47.19 -4.24 -13.64
N ASP A 80 46.74 -5.32 -14.27
CA ASP A 80 45.53 -5.36 -15.10
C ASP A 80 44.29 -5.76 -14.28
N HIS A 81 44.40 -5.85 -12.94
CA HIS A 81 43.25 -6.08 -12.08
C HIS A 81 42.28 -4.90 -12.19
N PRO A 82 40.98 -5.12 -12.47
CA PRO A 82 40.01 -4.04 -12.63
C PRO A 82 39.93 -3.22 -11.35
N THR A 83 40.28 -1.93 -11.44
CA THR A 83 40.10 -0.95 -10.37
C THR A 83 38.89 -0.10 -10.69
N LEU A 84 38.00 0.11 -9.71
CA LEU A 84 36.97 1.14 -9.79
C LEU A 84 37.69 2.50 -9.80
N ASN A 85 37.95 3.03 -10.99
CA ASN A 85 38.71 4.25 -11.16
C ASN A 85 37.78 5.46 -10.94
N MET A 86 37.57 5.84 -9.68
CA MET A 86 36.99 7.14 -9.33
C MET A 86 38.02 7.91 -8.50
N SER A 87 38.88 8.65 -9.20
CA SER A 87 39.78 9.61 -8.58
C SER A 87 38.97 10.80 -8.06
N GLU A 88 38.79 10.81 -6.74
CA GLU A 88 38.31 11.90 -5.87
C GLU A 88 36.78 12.13 -5.85
N LEU A 89 36.14 11.65 -4.78
CA LEU A 89 34.81 12.10 -4.36
C LEU A 89 34.92 13.53 -3.82
N PRO A 90 34.16 14.51 -4.33
CA PRO A 90 34.14 15.84 -3.75
C PRO A 90 33.55 15.79 -2.34
N SER A 91 34.05 16.65 -1.43
CA SER A 91 33.50 16.75 -0.08
C SER A 91 32.02 17.13 -0.12
N CYS A 92 31.22 16.72 0.88
CA CYS A 92 29.77 16.97 0.88
C CYS A 92 29.39 18.46 0.73
N GLU A 93 30.20 19.38 1.24
CA GLU A 93 29.96 20.82 1.08
C GLU A 93 30.31 21.32 -0.32
N GLU A 94 31.41 20.84 -0.92
CA GLU A 94 31.78 21.17 -2.30
C GLU A 94 30.81 20.56 -3.32
N GLY A 95 30.32 19.35 -3.07
CA GLY A 95 29.30 18.69 -3.88
C GLY A 95 27.96 19.45 -3.89
N ILE A 96 27.53 19.97 -2.73
CA ILE A 96 26.31 20.79 -2.63
C ILE A 96 26.49 22.14 -3.34
N VAL A 97 27.67 22.76 -3.22
CA VAL A 97 27.98 24.02 -3.92
C VAL A 97 28.04 23.78 -5.43
N LEU A 98 28.67 22.70 -5.89
CA LEU A 98 28.78 22.34 -7.31
C LEU A 98 27.39 22.04 -7.92
N VAL A 99 26.54 21.28 -7.23
CA VAL A 99 25.16 21.00 -7.66
C VAL A 99 24.33 22.29 -7.69
N LYS A 100 24.48 23.18 -6.71
CA LYS A 100 23.79 24.48 -6.70
C LYS A 100 24.32 25.43 -7.78
N MET A 101 25.60 25.37 -8.14
CA MET A 101 26.19 26.18 -9.20
C MET A 101 25.76 25.68 -10.59
N LEU A 102 25.78 24.36 -10.81
CA LEU A 102 25.32 23.73 -12.05
C LEU A 102 23.83 23.99 -12.29
N ASN A 103 22.99 23.87 -11.25
CA ASN A 103 21.56 24.19 -11.34
C ASN A 103 21.28 25.69 -11.54
N ARG A 104 22.26 26.56 -11.33
CA ARG A 104 22.11 28.02 -11.49
C ARG A 104 22.61 28.51 -12.85
N PHE A 105 23.42 27.72 -13.57
CA PHE A 105 23.99 28.09 -14.87
C PHE A 105 23.47 27.24 -16.05
N LEU A 106 22.84 26.09 -15.81
CA LEU A 106 22.39 25.20 -16.87
C LEU A 106 20.86 25.02 -16.82
N ASP A 107 20.16 25.77 -17.69
CA ASP A 107 18.81 25.42 -18.15
C ASP A 107 18.92 24.21 -19.10
N LYS A 108 17.91 23.32 -19.07
CA LYS A 108 17.74 22.15 -19.96
C LYS A 108 18.06 22.46 -21.43
N THR A 109 17.70 23.65 -21.92
CA THR A 109 17.97 24.10 -23.30
C THR A 109 19.45 24.41 -23.58
N GLN A 110 20.22 24.88 -22.60
CA GLN A 110 21.66 25.13 -22.75
C GLN A 110 22.46 23.81 -22.71
N LEU A 111 22.00 22.84 -21.90
CA LEU A 111 22.50 21.46 -21.88
C LEU A 111 22.34 20.80 -23.27
N GLU A 112 21.15 20.92 -23.88
CA GLU A 112 20.89 20.41 -25.22
C GLU A 112 21.80 21.05 -26.29
N THR A 113 22.22 22.31 -26.11
CA THR A 113 23.09 23.02 -27.07
C THR A 113 24.58 22.69 -26.89
N LEU A 114 25.03 22.43 -25.65
CA LEU A 114 26.42 22.09 -25.33
C LEU A 114 26.81 20.66 -25.74
N PHE A 115 25.83 19.76 -25.80
CA PHE A 115 26.04 18.36 -26.21
C PHE A 115 25.81 18.12 -27.71
N ASP A 116 25.42 19.13 -28.49
CA ASP A 116 25.08 18.99 -29.91
C ASP A 116 26.11 19.64 -30.85
N ILE A 117 27.38 19.21 -30.74
CA ILE A 117 28.41 19.48 -31.76
C ILE A 117 29.07 18.17 -32.19
N LYS A 118 28.36 17.43 -33.05
CA LYS A 118 28.80 16.94 -34.39
C LYS A 118 27.89 15.80 -34.86
N GLN A 119 26.80 16.16 -35.53
CA GLN A 119 26.21 15.28 -36.54
C GLN A 119 27.04 15.41 -37.82
N GLU A 120 27.81 14.37 -38.15
CA GLU A 120 27.97 13.96 -39.55
C GLU A 120 27.23 12.64 -39.71
N GLU A 121 26.31 12.65 -40.67
CA GLU A 121 25.30 11.67 -40.99
C GLU A 121 25.84 10.22 -41.01
N LYS A 122 25.29 9.36 -40.17
CA LYS A 122 25.38 7.91 -40.36
C LYS A 122 24.05 7.26 -40.01
N LEU A 123 23.32 6.92 -41.07
CA LEU A 123 22.19 5.98 -41.14
C LEU A 123 22.01 5.17 -39.83
N GLU A 124 21.09 5.59 -38.97
CA GLU A 124 20.72 4.83 -37.78
C GLU A 124 20.08 3.51 -38.22
N LYS A 125 20.83 2.42 -38.06
CA LYS A 125 20.21 1.12 -37.80
C LYS A 125 19.32 1.33 -36.58
N VAL A 126 18.05 0.96 -36.67
CA VAL A 126 17.17 0.79 -35.52
C VAL A 126 17.86 -0.22 -34.60
N THR A 127 18.57 0.25 -33.59
CA THR A 127 19.13 -0.57 -32.53
C THR A 127 17.92 -1.11 -31.76
N GLU A 128 17.77 -2.43 -31.73
CA GLU A 128 16.77 -3.04 -30.85
C GLU A 128 17.01 -2.54 -29.42
N PRO A 129 15.95 -2.23 -28.65
CA PRO A 129 16.09 -1.81 -27.27
C PRO A 129 16.90 -2.85 -26.48
N GLU A 130 17.94 -2.39 -25.80
CA GLU A 130 18.81 -3.24 -24.99
C GLU A 130 18.06 -3.67 -23.72
N TYR A 131 17.36 -4.80 -23.81
CA TYR A 131 16.66 -5.40 -22.68
C TYR A 131 17.65 -6.06 -21.71
N LEU A 132 17.31 -6.04 -20.43
CA LEU A 132 18.06 -6.76 -19.40
C LEU A 132 17.90 -8.28 -19.59
N GLU A 133 19.00 -9.04 -19.48
CA GLU A 133 18.96 -10.52 -19.54
C GLU A 133 18.20 -11.11 -18.35
N ASP A 134 18.36 -10.53 -17.16
CA ASP A 134 17.57 -10.81 -15.96
C ASP A 134 17.28 -9.50 -15.21
N PRO A 135 16.10 -8.88 -15.42
CA PRO A 135 15.74 -7.66 -14.73
C PRO A 135 15.50 -7.84 -13.23
N GLN A 136 15.36 -9.09 -12.73
CA GLN A 136 15.03 -9.40 -11.34
C GLN A 136 13.84 -8.58 -10.79
N LEU A 137 12.84 -8.30 -11.64
CA LEU A 137 11.74 -7.37 -11.33
C LEU A 137 11.02 -7.73 -10.03
N ALA A 138 10.78 -9.03 -9.78
CA ALA A 138 10.09 -9.46 -8.57
C ALA A 138 10.89 -9.09 -7.29
N SER A 139 12.21 -9.28 -7.33
CA SER A 139 13.10 -8.93 -6.21
C SER A 139 13.21 -7.42 -6.05
N ALA A 140 13.37 -6.70 -7.16
CA ALA A 140 13.50 -5.25 -7.19
C ALA A 140 12.24 -4.56 -6.63
N MET A 141 11.05 -4.98 -7.06
CA MET A 141 9.79 -4.47 -6.50
C MET A 141 9.65 -4.82 -5.03
N ARG A 142 9.93 -6.07 -4.63
CA ARG A 142 9.86 -6.48 -3.22
C ARG A 142 10.74 -5.62 -2.30
N GLU A 143 11.98 -5.34 -2.69
CA GLU A 143 12.87 -4.50 -1.88
C GLU A 143 12.45 -3.03 -1.94
N GLY A 144 12.07 -2.52 -3.11
CA GLY A 144 11.59 -1.14 -3.27
C GLY A 144 10.35 -0.86 -2.42
N THR A 145 9.41 -1.80 -2.34
CA THR A 145 8.17 -1.63 -1.58
C THR A 145 8.30 -1.94 -0.10
N LYS A 146 9.46 -2.37 0.40
CA LYS A 146 9.63 -2.87 1.78
C LYS A 146 9.26 -1.86 2.86
N VAL A 147 9.63 -0.59 2.66
CA VAL A 147 9.33 0.49 3.62
C VAL A 147 7.83 0.79 3.64
N VAL A 148 7.22 0.97 2.47
CA VAL A 148 5.79 1.26 2.33
C VAL A 148 4.90 0.07 2.70
N HIS A 149 5.36 -1.16 2.46
CA HIS A 149 4.70 -2.37 2.94
C HIS A 149 4.64 -2.41 4.46
N ARG A 150 5.76 -2.16 5.14
CA ARG A 150 5.78 -2.06 6.61
C ARG A 150 4.88 -0.92 7.10
N ALA A 151 4.86 0.22 6.41
CA ALA A 151 3.96 1.31 6.74
C ALA A 151 2.48 0.87 6.65
N ALA A 152 2.10 0.22 5.55
CA ALA A 152 0.75 -0.30 5.32
C ALA A 152 0.32 -1.33 6.38
N GLU A 153 1.21 -2.24 6.78
CA GLU A 153 0.95 -3.20 7.86
C GLU A 153 0.74 -2.53 9.23
N THR A 154 1.32 -1.34 9.41
CA THR A 154 1.25 -0.59 10.67
C THR A 154 0.16 0.48 10.70
N SER A 155 -0.60 0.66 9.61
CA SER A 155 -1.70 1.63 9.57
C SER A 155 -2.79 1.28 10.59
N VAL A 156 -3.54 2.30 11.02
CA VAL A 156 -4.60 2.13 12.03
C VAL A 156 -5.66 1.17 11.54
N PHE A 157 -6.16 1.38 10.32
CA PHE A 157 -7.15 0.52 9.70
C PHE A 157 -6.67 -0.92 9.57
N THR A 158 -5.47 -1.18 9.04
CA THR A 158 -4.93 -2.54 8.89
C THR A 158 -4.80 -3.25 10.25
N LYS A 159 -4.36 -2.53 11.29
CA LYS A 159 -4.29 -3.10 12.64
C LYS A 159 -5.67 -3.46 13.18
N ARG A 160 -6.66 -2.57 13.05
CA ARG A 160 -8.06 -2.83 13.45
C ARG A 160 -8.62 -4.01 12.67
N PHE A 161 -8.45 -4.00 11.36
CA PHE A 161 -8.85 -5.08 10.44
C PHE A 161 -8.29 -6.44 10.88
N LEU A 162 -6.98 -6.50 11.13
CA LEU A 162 -6.32 -7.72 11.58
C LEU A 162 -6.80 -8.18 12.96
N LYS A 163 -7.20 -7.28 13.84
CA LYS A 163 -7.76 -7.63 15.15
C LYS A 163 -9.25 -7.96 15.13
N GLY A 164 -9.93 -7.77 14.00
CA GLY A 164 -11.39 -7.92 13.92
C GLY A 164 -12.14 -6.76 14.58
N GLU A 165 -11.50 -5.59 14.73
CA GLU A 165 -12.08 -4.37 15.30
C GLU A 165 -12.72 -3.49 14.20
N ILE A 166 -13.26 -4.12 13.15
CA ILE A 166 -13.98 -3.48 12.05
C ILE A 166 -15.38 -4.08 11.92
N ASN A 167 -16.34 -3.27 11.50
CA ASN A 167 -17.73 -3.71 11.29
C ASN A 167 -18.05 -4.01 9.81
N ALA A 168 -19.27 -4.47 9.56
CA ALA A 168 -19.78 -4.81 8.23
C ALA A 168 -19.76 -3.64 7.23
N ASP A 169 -20.06 -2.42 7.66
CA ASP A 169 -20.04 -1.28 6.72
C ASP A 169 -18.62 -0.81 6.42
N GLU A 170 -17.71 -0.78 7.40
CA GLU A 170 -16.30 -0.47 7.17
C GLU A 170 -15.68 -1.44 6.15
N TYR A 171 -16.01 -2.73 6.26
CA TYR A 171 -15.57 -3.73 5.30
C TYR A 171 -16.25 -3.56 3.93
N GLY A 172 -17.58 -3.39 3.89
CA GLY A 172 -18.33 -3.16 2.65
C GLY A 172 -17.81 -1.94 1.88
N ARG A 173 -17.47 -0.85 2.57
CA ARG A 173 -16.90 0.36 1.98
C ARG A 173 -15.49 0.13 1.44
N TYR A 174 -14.66 -0.61 2.17
CA TYR A 174 -13.36 -1.03 1.67
C TYR A 174 -13.49 -1.88 0.40
N ILE A 175 -14.40 -2.85 0.37
CA ILE A 175 -14.69 -3.67 -0.81
C ILE A 175 -15.20 -2.80 -1.98
N ASN A 176 -16.02 -1.79 -1.72
CA ASN A 176 -16.46 -0.84 -2.76
C ASN A 176 -15.30 0.00 -3.31
N SER A 177 -14.35 0.43 -2.47
CA SER A 177 -13.13 1.08 -2.95
C SER A 177 -12.30 0.15 -3.85
N LEU A 178 -12.18 -1.13 -3.47
CA LEU A 178 -11.49 -2.13 -4.29
C LEU A 178 -12.19 -2.36 -5.63
N TYR A 179 -13.53 -2.36 -5.68
CA TYR A 179 -14.27 -2.56 -6.93
C TYR A 179 -13.71 -1.72 -8.07
N PHE A 180 -13.56 -0.41 -7.86
CA PHE A 180 -13.06 0.49 -8.88
C PHE A 180 -11.59 0.24 -9.21
N VAL A 181 -10.75 -0.05 -8.20
CA VAL A 181 -9.33 -0.35 -8.42
C VAL A 181 -9.18 -1.57 -9.33
N TYR A 182 -9.87 -2.68 -9.02
CA TYR A 182 -9.79 -3.90 -9.82
C TYR A 182 -10.45 -3.74 -11.18
N LYS A 183 -11.66 -3.14 -11.24
CA LYS A 183 -12.34 -2.86 -12.51
C LYS A 183 -11.42 -2.14 -13.51
N TYR A 184 -10.83 -1.01 -13.11
CA TYR A 184 -9.98 -0.26 -14.03
C TYR A 184 -8.62 -0.92 -14.27
N MET A 185 -8.06 -1.63 -13.30
CA MET A 185 -6.83 -2.41 -13.51
C MET A 185 -7.06 -3.52 -14.53
N GLU A 186 -8.14 -4.27 -14.38
CA GLU A 186 -8.51 -5.40 -15.24
C GLU A 186 -8.86 -4.93 -16.66
N GLU A 187 -9.58 -3.81 -16.80
CA GLU A 187 -9.82 -3.18 -18.10
C GLU A 187 -8.53 -2.77 -18.81
N LEU A 188 -7.58 -2.15 -18.09
CA LEU A 188 -6.29 -1.75 -18.66
C LEU A 188 -5.41 -2.96 -19.01
N LEU A 189 -5.44 -4.01 -18.19
CA LEU A 189 -4.73 -5.26 -18.46
C LEU A 189 -5.29 -5.95 -19.71
N GLU A 190 -6.62 -5.97 -19.88
CA GLU A 190 -7.27 -6.53 -21.06
C GLU A 190 -7.01 -5.67 -22.32
N GLU A 191 -7.09 -4.34 -22.21
CA GLU A 191 -6.77 -3.41 -23.30
C GLU A 191 -5.34 -3.60 -23.81
N HIS A 192 -4.40 -3.83 -22.90
CA HIS A 192 -2.98 -4.00 -23.22
C HIS A 192 -2.50 -5.46 -23.19
N LYS A 193 -3.40 -6.44 -23.27
CA LYS A 193 -3.06 -7.88 -23.14
C LYS A 193 -2.01 -8.39 -24.12
N ASP A 194 -1.85 -7.75 -25.28
CA ASP A 194 -0.88 -8.11 -26.31
C ASP A 194 0.48 -7.40 -26.14
N HIS A 195 0.57 -6.40 -25.25
CA HIS A 195 1.81 -5.69 -24.95
C HIS A 195 2.87 -6.67 -24.40
N PRO A 196 4.13 -6.64 -24.87
CA PRO A 196 5.13 -7.66 -24.55
C PRO A 196 5.36 -7.92 -23.06
N VAL A 197 5.16 -6.89 -22.23
CA VAL A 197 5.33 -6.93 -20.78
C VAL A 197 4.01 -7.25 -20.05
N VAL A 198 2.85 -6.82 -20.57
CA VAL A 198 1.55 -7.06 -19.90
C VAL A 198 1.09 -8.50 -20.12
N LYS A 199 1.29 -9.03 -21.33
CA LYS A 199 0.89 -10.40 -21.68
C LYS A 199 1.48 -11.48 -20.76
N ILE A 200 2.60 -11.19 -20.09
CA ILE A 200 3.26 -12.18 -19.23
C ILE A 200 2.62 -12.31 -17.85
N ILE A 201 1.83 -11.31 -17.46
CA ILE A 201 1.09 -11.21 -16.18
C ILE A 201 -0.43 -11.24 -16.36
N HIS A 202 -0.93 -11.37 -17.59
CA HIS A 202 -2.35 -11.35 -17.88
C HIS A 202 -2.99 -12.73 -17.65
N PHE A 203 -3.59 -12.91 -16.46
CA PHE A 203 -4.22 -14.15 -16.01
C PHE A 203 -5.68 -13.91 -15.59
N PRO A 204 -6.58 -13.58 -16.54
CA PRO A 204 -7.91 -13.10 -16.21
C PRO A 204 -8.80 -14.16 -15.55
N GLN A 205 -8.60 -15.44 -15.88
CA GLN A 205 -9.39 -16.53 -15.32
C GLN A 205 -9.01 -16.82 -13.87
N GLU A 206 -7.72 -16.69 -13.58
CA GLU A 206 -7.14 -17.02 -12.28
C GLU A 206 -7.18 -15.84 -11.31
N LEU A 207 -7.02 -14.60 -11.78
CA LEU A 207 -6.79 -13.44 -10.93
C LEU A 207 -7.90 -12.39 -10.90
N ASN A 208 -8.70 -12.20 -11.96
CA ASN A 208 -9.68 -11.09 -11.98
C ASN A 208 -10.66 -11.18 -10.80
N ARG A 209 -10.92 -10.05 -10.17
CA ARG A 209 -11.73 -9.88 -8.95
C ARG A 209 -12.98 -9.06 -9.17
N GLU A 210 -13.14 -8.33 -10.30
CA GLU A 210 -14.29 -7.44 -10.49
C GLU A 210 -15.63 -8.13 -10.18
N GLU A 211 -15.87 -9.30 -10.78
CA GLU A 211 -17.13 -10.04 -10.60
C GLU A 211 -17.29 -10.61 -9.19
N SER A 212 -16.20 -11.07 -8.56
CA SER A 212 -16.22 -11.52 -7.17
C SER A 212 -16.58 -10.37 -6.23
N ILE A 213 -15.99 -9.18 -6.45
CA ILE A 213 -16.27 -7.99 -5.65
C ILE A 213 -17.72 -7.54 -5.84
N LYS A 214 -18.29 -7.60 -7.06
CA LYS A 214 -19.71 -7.28 -7.28
C LYS A 214 -20.63 -8.17 -6.44
N ARG A 215 -20.34 -9.47 -6.33
CA ARG A 215 -21.12 -10.39 -5.47
C ARG A 215 -21.00 -10.03 -3.99
N ASP A 216 -19.82 -9.62 -3.56
CA ASP A 216 -19.63 -9.16 -2.18
C ASP A 216 -20.40 -7.85 -1.92
N LEU A 217 -20.45 -6.92 -2.88
CA LEU A 217 -21.27 -5.71 -2.78
C LEU A 217 -22.77 -6.04 -2.75
N GLU A 218 -23.24 -6.99 -3.56
CA GLU A 218 -24.61 -7.48 -3.52
C GLU A 218 -24.95 -8.04 -2.13
N TYR A 219 -24.02 -8.79 -1.52
CA TYR A 219 -24.19 -9.34 -0.18
C TYR A 219 -24.33 -8.25 0.90
N PHE A 220 -23.44 -7.24 0.91
CA PHE A 220 -23.47 -6.22 1.97
C PHE A 220 -24.53 -5.13 1.78
N TYR A 221 -24.86 -4.78 0.54
CA TYR A 221 -25.69 -3.62 0.23
C TYR A 221 -26.98 -3.94 -0.51
N GLY A 222 -27.20 -5.19 -0.93
CA GLY A 222 -28.36 -5.56 -1.73
C GLY A 222 -28.16 -5.30 -3.23
N GLN A 223 -28.76 -6.16 -4.04
CA GLN A 223 -28.61 -6.15 -5.50
C GLN A 223 -29.05 -4.83 -6.14
N GLU A 224 -30.06 -4.18 -5.58
CA GLU A 224 -30.62 -2.92 -6.05
C GLU A 224 -29.67 -1.73 -5.92
N ARG A 225 -28.69 -1.81 -5.00
CA ARG A 225 -27.71 -0.73 -4.76
C ARG A 225 -26.42 -0.91 -5.54
N VAL A 226 -26.14 -2.11 -6.04
CA VAL A 226 -24.88 -2.40 -6.76
C VAL A 226 -24.66 -1.45 -7.92
N SER A 227 -25.68 -1.15 -8.73
CA SER A 227 -25.55 -0.23 -9.87
C SER A 227 -25.18 1.20 -9.46
N GLU A 228 -25.67 1.67 -8.32
CA GLU A 228 -25.33 2.99 -7.77
C GLU A 228 -23.89 2.99 -7.23
N LEU A 229 -23.55 1.98 -6.42
CA LEU A 229 -22.25 1.84 -5.77
C LEU A 229 -21.09 1.64 -6.76
N THR A 230 -21.38 1.08 -7.92
CA THR A 230 -20.38 0.81 -8.98
C THR A 230 -20.33 1.91 -10.04
N HIS A 231 -21.16 2.96 -9.91
CA HIS A 231 -21.17 4.07 -10.86
C HIS A 231 -19.90 4.93 -10.72
N PRO A 232 -19.20 5.32 -11.81
CA PRO A 232 -17.96 6.10 -11.71
C PRO A 232 -18.04 7.39 -10.88
N ASP A 233 -19.20 8.04 -10.84
CA ASP A 233 -19.40 9.28 -10.08
C ASP A 233 -19.40 9.07 -8.55
N THR A 234 -19.61 7.84 -8.07
CA THR A 234 -19.63 7.51 -6.64
C THR A 234 -18.25 7.18 -6.09
N MET A 235 -17.22 7.11 -6.95
CA MET A 235 -15.84 6.95 -6.50
C MET A 235 -15.49 7.99 -5.43
N THR A 236 -14.80 7.57 -4.38
CA THR A 236 -14.28 8.49 -3.37
C THR A 236 -13.06 9.25 -3.89
N PRO A 237 -12.64 10.35 -3.23
CA PRO A 237 -11.40 11.05 -3.57
C PRO A 237 -10.15 10.15 -3.68
N ALA A 238 -9.93 9.24 -2.73
CA ALA A 238 -8.76 8.36 -2.77
C ALA A 238 -8.85 7.34 -3.92
N VAL A 239 -10.04 6.76 -4.17
CA VAL A 239 -10.27 5.87 -5.32
C VAL A 239 -10.02 6.57 -6.65
N ARG A 240 -10.55 7.79 -6.83
CA ARG A 240 -10.29 8.59 -8.04
C ARG A 240 -8.79 8.85 -8.22
N SER A 241 -8.08 9.14 -7.14
CA SER A 241 -6.64 9.39 -7.17
C SER A 241 -5.87 8.15 -7.58
N TYR A 242 -6.26 6.97 -7.07
CA TYR A 242 -5.68 5.69 -7.47
C TYR A 242 -5.93 5.41 -8.96
N VAL A 243 -7.20 5.40 -9.38
CA VAL A 243 -7.58 5.11 -10.77
C VAL A 243 -6.88 6.07 -11.74
N LYS A 244 -6.78 7.36 -11.39
CA LYS A 244 -6.05 8.34 -12.20
C LYS A 244 -4.57 7.99 -12.29
N ALA A 245 -3.91 7.73 -11.16
CA ALA A 245 -2.48 7.39 -11.15
C ALA A 245 -2.17 6.14 -11.99
N MET A 246 -3.02 5.11 -11.90
CA MET A 246 -2.89 3.89 -12.70
C MET A 246 -3.04 4.17 -14.21
N LYS A 247 -4.04 4.98 -14.59
CA LYS A 247 -4.22 5.42 -15.99
C LYS A 247 -3.07 6.27 -16.49
N ASP A 248 -2.57 7.21 -15.69
CA ASP A 248 -1.41 8.04 -16.02
C ASP A 248 -0.14 7.18 -16.22
N ALA A 249 0.07 6.17 -15.36
CA ALA A 249 1.17 5.23 -15.48
C ALA A 249 1.07 4.40 -16.76
N CYS A 250 -0.13 3.86 -17.05
CA CYS A 250 -0.38 3.11 -18.28
C CYS A 250 -0.16 3.95 -19.54
N ALA A 251 -0.60 5.22 -19.53
CA ALA A 251 -0.37 6.16 -20.62
C ALA A 251 1.11 6.51 -20.82
N THR A 252 1.91 6.48 -19.75
CA THR A 252 3.37 6.64 -19.82
C THR A 252 4.02 5.40 -20.43
N SER A 253 3.65 4.21 -19.94
CA SER A 253 4.03 2.93 -20.52
C SER A 253 3.13 1.82 -19.98
N PRO A 254 2.50 0.99 -20.83
CA PRO A 254 1.70 -0.15 -20.37
C PRO A 254 2.49 -1.14 -19.50
N ALA A 255 3.83 -1.16 -19.61
CA ALA A 255 4.69 -1.97 -18.74
C ALA A 255 4.50 -1.65 -17.24
N LEU A 256 4.12 -0.41 -16.90
CA LEU A 256 3.91 0.02 -15.51
C LEU A 256 2.68 -0.62 -14.86
N LEU A 257 1.77 -1.24 -15.65
CA LEU A 257 0.68 -2.04 -15.09
C LEU A 257 1.17 -3.22 -14.25
N ILE A 258 2.41 -3.69 -14.48
CA ILE A 258 3.05 -4.70 -13.61
C ILE A 258 3.04 -4.28 -12.15
N ALA A 259 3.31 -3.00 -11.86
CA ALA A 259 3.40 -2.49 -10.50
C ALA A 259 2.07 -2.66 -9.73
N HIS A 260 0.97 -2.30 -10.38
CA HIS A 260 -0.38 -2.37 -9.81
C HIS A 260 -0.85 -3.82 -9.67
N SER A 261 -0.69 -4.62 -10.73
CA SER A 261 -1.03 -6.05 -10.75
C SER A 261 -0.24 -6.83 -9.68
N TYR A 262 1.08 -6.60 -9.58
CA TYR A 262 1.95 -7.21 -8.58
C TYR A 262 1.50 -6.87 -7.15
N SER A 263 1.32 -5.58 -6.86
CA SER A 263 1.03 -5.09 -5.51
C SER A 263 -0.33 -5.58 -5.01
N ARG A 264 -1.33 -5.65 -5.90
CA ARG A 264 -2.68 -6.14 -5.57
C ARG A 264 -2.72 -7.67 -5.49
N TYR A 265 -2.54 -8.37 -6.61
CA TYR A 265 -2.79 -9.81 -6.66
C TYR A 265 -1.86 -10.63 -5.75
N LEU A 266 -0.55 -10.32 -5.69
CA LEU A 266 0.33 -11.08 -4.78
C LEU A 266 0.05 -10.77 -3.31
N GLY A 267 -0.46 -9.57 -3.01
CA GLY A 267 -0.94 -9.20 -1.68
C GLY A 267 -2.15 -10.05 -1.28
N ASP A 268 -3.15 -10.14 -2.16
CA ASP A 268 -4.37 -10.92 -1.94
C ASP A 268 -4.07 -12.41 -1.67
N LEU A 269 -3.14 -12.97 -2.45
CA LEU A 269 -2.69 -14.36 -2.35
C LEU A 269 -1.78 -14.64 -1.13
N SER A 270 -1.35 -13.63 -0.38
CA SER A 270 -0.43 -13.80 0.74
C SER A 270 -1.09 -13.69 2.12
N GLY A 271 -2.37 -13.32 2.18
CA GLY A 271 -3.12 -13.21 3.44
C GLY A 271 -4.61 -13.60 3.38
N GLY A 272 -5.18 -13.83 2.18
CA GLY A 272 -6.62 -13.98 1.99
C GLY A 272 -7.31 -15.01 2.88
N GLN A 273 -6.71 -16.17 3.12
CA GLN A 273 -7.33 -17.22 3.94
C GLN A 273 -7.39 -16.88 5.44
N ILE A 274 -6.34 -16.24 5.97
CA ILE A 274 -6.31 -15.81 7.37
C ILE A 274 -7.31 -14.65 7.56
N LEU A 275 -7.36 -13.73 6.60
CA LEU A 275 -8.29 -12.62 6.62
C LEU A 275 -9.74 -13.09 6.50
N SER A 276 -10.03 -13.98 5.55
CA SER A 276 -11.36 -14.59 5.36
C SER A 276 -11.88 -15.22 6.64
N LYS A 277 -11.06 -16.03 7.33
CA LYS A 277 -11.45 -16.63 8.62
C LYS A 277 -11.78 -15.59 9.70
N ARG A 278 -11.04 -14.47 9.77
CA ARG A 278 -11.31 -13.39 10.72
C ARG A 278 -12.58 -12.62 10.35
N LEU A 279 -12.79 -12.33 9.07
CA LEU A 279 -13.96 -11.63 8.58
C LEU A 279 -15.24 -12.44 8.81
N LYS A 280 -15.21 -13.77 8.63
CA LYS A 280 -16.34 -14.65 8.99
C LYS A 280 -16.79 -14.42 10.44
N LYS A 281 -15.84 -14.38 11.37
CA LYS A 281 -16.14 -14.17 12.79
C LYS A 281 -16.60 -12.75 13.13
N HIS A 282 -15.89 -11.74 12.65
CA HIS A 282 -16.04 -10.36 13.14
C HIS A 282 -16.95 -9.48 12.29
N VAL A 283 -17.10 -9.82 11.01
CA VAL A 283 -17.88 -9.04 10.03
C VAL A 283 -19.16 -9.77 9.67
N LEU A 284 -19.08 -11.08 9.38
CA LEU A 284 -20.26 -11.91 9.08
C LEU A 284 -20.93 -12.50 10.31
N GLN A 285 -20.30 -12.39 11.48
CA GLN A 285 -20.80 -12.91 12.76
C GLN A 285 -21.11 -14.41 12.76
N LEU A 286 -20.30 -15.18 12.02
CA LEU A 286 -20.37 -16.63 11.94
C LEU A 286 -19.37 -17.27 12.92
N ASP A 287 -19.83 -18.28 13.64
CA ASP A 287 -18.99 -19.17 14.44
C ASP A 287 -18.62 -20.44 13.65
N GLU A 288 -17.52 -21.12 14.04
CA GLU A 288 -17.05 -22.34 13.36
C GLU A 288 -18.07 -23.50 13.41
N SER A 289 -19.02 -23.45 14.34
CA SER A 289 -20.12 -24.42 14.44
C SER A 289 -21.30 -24.13 13.53
N ASP A 290 -21.38 -22.93 12.94
CA ASP A 290 -22.50 -22.57 12.09
C ASP A 290 -22.46 -23.34 10.77
N SER A 291 -23.63 -23.80 10.32
CA SER A 291 -23.76 -24.50 9.03
C SER A 291 -23.32 -23.66 7.83
N ALA A 292 -23.31 -22.33 7.98
CA ALA A 292 -22.85 -21.38 6.98
C ALA A 292 -21.35 -21.05 7.10
N TRP A 293 -20.59 -21.67 8.01
CA TRP A 293 -19.17 -21.35 8.23
C TRP A 293 -18.32 -21.50 6.96
N ASP A 294 -18.63 -22.48 6.11
CA ASP A 294 -17.92 -22.70 4.85
C ASP A 294 -18.39 -21.80 3.70
N THR A 295 -19.24 -20.80 3.97
CA THR A 295 -19.70 -19.84 2.96
C THR A 295 -18.55 -19.05 2.34
N VAL A 296 -18.78 -18.65 1.09
CA VAL A 296 -17.97 -17.67 0.35
C VAL A 296 -18.71 -16.35 0.17
N ASP A 297 -19.99 -16.28 0.49
CA ASP A 297 -20.81 -15.07 0.35
C ASP A 297 -20.27 -13.94 1.26
N GLY A 298 -20.15 -12.75 0.70
CA GLY A 298 -19.49 -11.60 1.34
C GLY A 298 -17.96 -11.69 1.38
N LEU A 299 -17.36 -12.78 0.90
CA LEU A 299 -15.91 -13.02 0.88
C LEU A 299 -15.40 -13.58 -0.46
N ASN A 300 -16.17 -13.45 -1.54
CA ASN A 300 -15.83 -13.93 -2.88
C ASN A 300 -14.51 -13.34 -3.37
N PHE A 301 -14.18 -12.09 -2.99
CA PHE A 301 -12.92 -11.44 -3.29
C PHE A 301 -11.70 -12.30 -2.94
N TYR A 302 -11.75 -12.99 -1.79
CA TYR A 302 -10.66 -13.83 -1.29
C TYR A 302 -10.68 -15.27 -1.83
N HIS A 303 -11.67 -15.63 -2.65
CA HIS A 303 -11.81 -16.98 -3.21
C HIS A 303 -11.30 -17.03 -4.66
N PHE A 304 -10.32 -17.91 -4.93
CA PHE A 304 -9.59 -18.01 -6.20
C PHE A 304 -9.78 -19.40 -6.82
N ASP A 305 -10.94 -19.66 -7.42
CA ASP A 305 -11.39 -20.99 -7.84
C ASP A 305 -10.52 -21.64 -8.92
N GLN A 306 -9.92 -20.82 -9.79
CA GLN A 306 -9.18 -21.31 -10.96
C GLN A 306 -7.66 -21.26 -10.80
N LEU A 307 -7.17 -20.81 -9.63
CA LEU A 307 -5.73 -20.59 -9.41
C LEU A 307 -4.95 -21.88 -9.14
N GLY A 308 -5.60 -22.90 -8.58
CA GLY A 308 -4.92 -24.09 -8.06
C GLY A 308 -4.10 -23.79 -6.81
N ASN A 309 -2.82 -24.20 -6.79
CA ASN A 309 -1.95 -23.98 -5.64
C ASN A 309 -1.43 -22.53 -5.59
N GLN A 310 -1.85 -21.78 -4.55
CA GLN A 310 -1.46 -20.37 -4.38
C GLN A 310 0.06 -20.14 -4.31
N SER A 311 0.80 -21.01 -3.63
CA SER A 311 2.25 -20.84 -3.47
C SER A 311 2.99 -21.08 -4.79
N GLU A 312 2.58 -22.10 -5.54
CA GLU A 312 3.12 -22.40 -6.87
C GLU A 312 2.79 -21.27 -7.85
N PHE A 313 1.54 -20.78 -7.87
CA PHE A 313 1.15 -19.67 -8.73
C PHE A 313 1.94 -18.39 -8.42
N LYS A 314 2.16 -18.06 -7.13
CA LYS A 314 2.98 -16.90 -6.76
C LYS A 314 4.43 -17.03 -7.24
N ASN A 315 5.00 -18.23 -7.22
CA ASN A 315 6.35 -18.46 -7.72
C ASN A 315 6.39 -18.34 -9.24
N PHE A 316 5.45 -18.98 -9.93
CA PHE A 316 5.27 -18.86 -11.38
C PHE A 316 5.12 -17.40 -11.81
N TYR A 317 4.27 -16.62 -11.15
CA TYR A 317 4.10 -15.19 -11.43
C TYR A 317 5.42 -14.42 -11.30
N ARG A 318 6.24 -14.70 -10.27
CA ARG A 318 7.55 -14.05 -10.09
C ARG A 318 8.56 -14.44 -11.16
N GLU A 319 8.57 -15.71 -11.58
CA GLU A 319 9.41 -16.17 -12.69
C GLU A 319 9.06 -15.45 -14.00
N ARG A 320 7.75 -15.23 -14.25
CA ARG A 320 7.29 -14.44 -15.41
C ARG A 320 7.79 -13.00 -15.36
N LEU A 321 7.73 -12.36 -14.20
CA LEU A 321 8.28 -11.01 -14.01
C LEU A 321 9.79 -10.94 -14.30
N ASN A 322 10.55 -11.92 -13.84
CA ASN A 322 11.99 -11.98 -14.09
C ASN A 322 12.33 -12.27 -15.56
N ALA A 323 11.36 -12.71 -16.37
CA ALA A 323 11.53 -12.90 -17.82
C ALA A 323 10.98 -11.71 -18.65
N ALA A 324 10.58 -10.61 -18.00
CA ALA A 324 10.01 -9.45 -18.69
C ALA A 324 11.05 -8.76 -19.59
N LYS A 325 10.63 -8.40 -20.81
CA LYS A 325 11.45 -7.61 -21.74
C LYS A 325 11.40 -6.13 -21.36
N VAL A 326 12.25 -5.74 -20.41
CA VAL A 326 12.37 -4.36 -19.93
C VAL A 326 13.84 -3.92 -19.93
N ASP A 327 14.08 -2.65 -20.23
CA ASP A 327 15.37 -2.01 -20.03
C ASP A 327 15.51 -1.48 -18.58
N GLN A 328 16.67 -0.94 -18.25
CA GLN A 328 16.95 -0.41 -16.91
C GLN A 328 16.00 0.74 -16.53
N ALA A 329 15.72 1.67 -17.46
CA ALA A 329 14.85 2.81 -17.21
C ALA A 329 13.41 2.37 -16.89
N THR A 330 12.87 1.44 -17.68
CA THR A 330 11.53 0.87 -17.47
C THR A 330 11.47 0.09 -16.17
N ARG A 331 12.51 -0.69 -15.85
CA ARG A 331 12.62 -1.41 -14.57
C ARG A 331 12.51 -0.45 -13.38
N ASP A 332 13.25 0.66 -13.41
CA ASP A 332 13.26 1.62 -12.31
C ASP A 332 11.92 2.36 -12.19
N LEU A 333 11.27 2.68 -13.32
CA LEU A 333 9.90 3.21 -13.33
C LEU A 333 8.89 2.21 -12.75
N ILE A 334 9.00 0.91 -13.07
CA ILE A 334 8.11 -0.12 -12.50
C ILE A 334 8.27 -0.18 -10.97
N VAL A 335 9.51 -0.12 -10.46
CA VAL A 335 9.75 -0.16 -9.01
C VAL A 335 9.18 1.10 -8.33
N ALA A 336 9.38 2.28 -8.91
CA ALA A 336 8.82 3.52 -8.39
C ALA A 336 7.28 3.49 -8.40
N GLU A 337 6.67 2.98 -9.48
CA GLU A 337 5.22 2.85 -9.56
C GLU A 337 4.68 1.79 -8.59
N ALA A 338 5.45 0.74 -8.27
CA ALA A 338 5.07 -0.23 -7.25
C ALA A 338 5.00 0.43 -5.86
N VAL A 339 5.98 1.26 -5.52
CA VAL A 339 5.95 2.07 -4.29
C VAL A 339 4.72 2.96 -4.26
N ARG A 340 4.45 3.68 -5.37
CA ARG A 340 3.26 4.53 -5.50
C ARG A 340 1.96 3.75 -5.36
N SER A 341 1.87 2.56 -5.94
CA SER A 341 0.72 1.66 -5.78
C SER A 341 0.48 1.34 -4.31
N PHE A 342 1.50 1.06 -3.51
CA PHE A 342 1.35 0.84 -2.06
C PHE A 342 0.86 2.10 -1.32
N GLU A 343 1.40 3.27 -1.65
CA GLU A 343 0.97 4.55 -1.05
C GLU A 343 -0.51 4.84 -1.34
N LEU A 344 -0.95 4.59 -2.57
CA LEU A 344 -2.36 4.74 -2.96
C LEU A 344 -3.26 3.77 -2.19
N ASN A 345 -2.81 2.54 -1.93
CA ASN A 345 -3.54 1.59 -1.09
C ASN A 345 -3.65 2.06 0.37
N ILE A 346 -2.58 2.65 0.92
CA ILE A 346 -2.62 3.25 2.26
C ILE A 346 -3.65 4.37 2.29
N ALA A 347 -3.68 5.25 1.28
CA ALA A 347 -4.67 6.33 1.19
C ALA A 347 -6.12 5.82 1.12
N LEU A 348 -6.38 4.67 0.48
CA LEU A 348 -7.71 4.04 0.53
C LEU A 348 -8.10 3.64 1.96
N PHE A 349 -7.17 3.03 2.70
CA PHE A 349 -7.43 2.62 4.08
C PHE A 349 -7.66 3.81 5.00
N ASP A 350 -6.86 4.87 4.85
CA ASP A 350 -7.00 6.09 5.64
C ASP A 350 -8.35 6.77 5.36
N GLU A 351 -8.78 6.83 4.10
CA GLU A 351 -10.08 7.41 3.74
C GLU A 351 -11.27 6.59 4.29
N VAL A 352 -11.20 5.26 4.27
CA VAL A 352 -12.23 4.41 4.90
C VAL A 352 -12.29 4.65 6.41
N GLN A 353 -11.13 4.80 7.06
CA GLN A 353 -11.05 5.13 8.48
C GLN A 353 -11.69 6.50 8.78
N GLU A 354 -11.36 7.53 8.00
CA GLU A 354 -11.92 8.88 8.17
C GLU A 354 -13.44 8.90 7.99
N LEU A 355 -13.96 8.19 6.99
CA LEU A 355 -15.40 8.08 6.75
C LEU A 355 -16.12 7.35 7.89
N SER A 356 -15.47 6.34 8.46
CA SER A 356 -15.95 5.62 9.65
C SER A 356 -16.07 6.54 10.86
N GLU A 357 -15.00 7.28 11.17
CA GLU A 357 -14.96 8.23 12.29
C GLU A 357 -15.97 9.37 12.15
N ALA A 358 -16.25 9.80 10.92
CA ALA A 358 -17.22 10.86 10.63
C ALA A 358 -18.69 10.39 10.67
N GLY A 359 -18.96 9.09 10.81
CA GLY A 359 -20.33 8.54 10.80
C GLY A 359 -21.06 8.73 9.47
N VAL A 360 -20.33 8.86 8.35
CA VAL A 360 -20.87 9.03 6.98
C VAL A 360 -21.05 7.68 6.27
N LEU A 361 -20.99 6.61 7.05
CA LEU A 361 -21.13 5.23 6.65
C LEU A 361 -22.59 4.92 6.29
N ALA A 362 -22.81 4.29 5.15
CA ALA A 362 -24.15 3.89 4.75
C ALA A 362 -24.55 2.62 5.52
N PRO A 363 -25.83 2.38 5.84
CA PRO A 363 -26.20 1.11 6.46
C PRO A 363 -25.93 -0.05 5.48
N SER A 364 -25.28 -1.11 5.99
CA SER A 364 -25.24 -2.41 5.33
C SER A 364 -26.46 -3.24 5.76
N VAL A 365 -26.87 -4.20 4.92
CA VAL A 365 -28.02 -5.07 5.21
C VAL A 365 -27.81 -5.86 6.52
N LEU A 366 -26.58 -6.24 6.83
CA LEU A 366 -26.23 -6.91 8.09
C LEU A 366 -26.43 -5.99 9.31
N SER A 367 -26.17 -4.69 9.19
CA SER A 367 -26.47 -3.72 10.26
C SER A 367 -27.99 -3.52 10.42
N SER A 368 -28.74 -3.48 9.32
CA SER A 368 -30.20 -3.35 9.39
C SER A 368 -30.87 -4.56 10.03
N GLN A 369 -30.33 -5.77 9.82
CA GLN A 369 -30.79 -6.98 10.49
C GLN A 369 -30.53 -6.94 12.00
N GLN A 370 -29.41 -6.39 12.45
CA GLN A 370 -29.15 -6.21 13.89
C GLN A 370 -30.10 -5.19 14.53
N ASP A 371 -30.35 -4.05 13.87
CA ASP A 371 -31.31 -3.06 14.37
C ASP A 371 -32.74 -3.67 14.45
N GLU A 372 -33.10 -4.53 13.48
CA GLU A 372 -34.37 -5.28 13.52
C GLU A 372 -34.39 -6.35 14.62
N GLU A 373 -33.32 -7.11 14.83
CA GLU A 373 -33.24 -8.11 15.90
C GLU A 373 -33.22 -7.48 17.29
N GLU A 374 -32.49 -6.37 17.49
CA GLU A 374 -32.45 -5.62 18.73
C GLU A 374 -33.81 -4.96 19.01
N PHE A 375 -34.50 -4.44 17.98
CA PHE A 375 -35.87 -3.93 18.09
C PHE A 375 -36.90 -5.04 18.36
N ILE A 376 -36.76 -6.22 17.76
CA ILE A 376 -37.61 -7.40 18.05
C ILE A 376 -37.34 -7.92 19.46
N PHE A 377 -36.10 -7.85 19.94
CA PHE A 377 -35.71 -8.22 21.30
C PHE A 377 -36.30 -7.23 22.32
N ASP A 378 -36.21 -5.92 22.07
CA ASP A 378 -36.83 -4.86 22.88
C ASP A 378 -38.36 -4.99 22.90
N LEU A 379 -38.99 -5.34 21.77
CA LEU A 379 -40.41 -5.65 21.69
C LEU A 379 -40.78 -6.92 22.48
N LYS A 380 -39.89 -7.92 22.54
CA LYS A 380 -40.09 -9.11 23.35
C LYS A 380 -39.88 -8.84 24.84
N GLU A 381 -38.87 -8.07 25.24
CA GLU A 381 -38.68 -7.66 26.65
C GLU A 381 -39.84 -6.78 27.14
N SER A 382 -40.27 -5.80 26.35
CA SER A 382 -41.43 -4.97 26.67
C SER A 382 -42.76 -5.74 26.68
N ALA A 383 -42.88 -6.82 25.90
CA ALA A 383 -44.03 -7.74 25.97
C ALA A 383 -43.97 -8.72 27.15
N ILE A 384 -42.78 -8.96 27.74
CA ILE A 384 -42.58 -9.87 28.89
C ILE A 384 -42.84 -9.15 30.24
N GLU A 385 -42.92 -7.82 30.28
CA GLU A 385 -43.26 -7.06 31.50
C GLU A 385 -44.78 -6.93 31.79
N VAL A 386 -45.66 -7.50 30.97
CA VAL A 386 -47.12 -7.45 31.22
C VAL A 386 -47.71 -8.85 31.39
N GLU A 387 -47.45 -9.48 32.54
CA GLU A 387 -48.44 -10.34 33.23
C GLU A 387 -47.87 -10.85 34.56
N THR A 388 -48.35 -10.30 35.68
CA THR A 388 -49.08 -11.05 36.72
C THR A 388 -49.20 -10.23 38.01
N THR A 389 -50.39 -9.72 38.29
CA THR A 389 -50.86 -9.67 39.67
C THR A 389 -52.37 -9.88 39.70
N THR A 390 -52.76 -11.15 39.88
CA THR A 390 -54.12 -11.54 40.23
C THR A 390 -54.27 -11.40 41.74
N THR A 391 -55.14 -10.50 42.21
CA THR A 391 -55.78 -10.65 43.52
C THR A 391 -57.28 -10.48 43.39
N VAL A 392 -57.97 -11.57 43.73
CA VAL A 392 -59.41 -11.71 43.86
C VAL A 392 -59.85 -11.03 45.16
N THR A 393 -60.87 -10.16 45.09
CA THR A 393 -61.93 -10.11 46.11
C THR A 393 -63.24 -9.59 45.52
N ASP A 394 -64.29 -10.33 45.87
CA ASP A 394 -65.70 -10.21 45.56
C ASP A 394 -66.41 -9.15 46.44
N ARG A 395 -67.28 -8.30 45.86
CA ARG A 395 -68.65 -7.97 46.35
C ARG A 395 -69.31 -6.72 45.73
N SER A 396 -70.46 -6.98 45.08
CA SER A 396 -71.76 -6.28 45.11
C SER A 396 -71.94 -4.76 44.89
N ILE A 397 -72.75 -4.46 43.85
CA ILE A 397 -73.93 -3.55 43.78
C ILE A 397 -73.76 -2.10 44.25
N GLU A 398 -73.91 -1.10 43.34
CA GLU A 398 -75.10 -0.22 43.22
C GLU A 398 -74.87 0.89 42.16
N THR A 399 -75.89 1.15 41.34
CA THR A 399 -76.03 2.33 40.48
C THR A 399 -76.42 3.57 41.30
N ILE A 400 -75.91 4.78 41.00
CA ILE A 400 -76.66 6.06 41.00
C ILE A 400 -75.89 7.16 40.23
N ASP A 401 -76.75 8.00 39.64
CA ASP A 401 -76.70 9.15 38.75
C ASP A 401 -75.94 10.45 39.17
N LEU A 402 -75.61 11.24 38.13
CA LEU A 402 -75.53 12.72 37.96
C LEU A 402 -75.08 13.67 39.11
N SER A 403 -74.07 14.52 38.84
CA SER A 403 -74.22 15.98 38.56
C SER A 403 -72.90 16.79 38.65
N ASP A 404 -72.89 17.89 37.87
CA ASP A 404 -71.96 19.03 37.68
C ASP A 404 -70.83 19.34 38.67
N ASP A 405 -69.64 19.73 38.15
CA ASP A 405 -69.21 21.14 38.12
C ASP A 405 -67.81 21.39 37.48
N ASN A 406 -67.78 22.38 36.57
CA ASN A 406 -66.75 23.40 36.25
C ASN A 406 -65.26 23.10 35.90
N GLU A 407 -64.96 23.30 34.59
CA GLU A 407 -63.83 24.00 33.91
C GLU A 407 -62.32 23.84 34.29
N PRO A 408 -61.34 24.15 33.39
CA PRO A 408 -61.34 24.05 31.93
C PRO A 408 -60.08 23.39 31.32
N ARG A 409 -60.21 23.11 30.02
CA ARG A 409 -59.25 22.49 29.07
C ARG A 409 -57.95 23.28 28.84
N LYS A 410 -56.86 22.55 28.58
CA LYS A 410 -55.83 22.95 27.59
C LYS A 410 -55.64 21.85 26.55
N LYS A 411 -56.03 22.15 25.30
CA LYS A 411 -55.65 21.42 24.08
C LYS A 411 -54.29 21.92 23.57
N PRO A 412 -53.53 21.09 22.84
CA PRO A 412 -52.30 21.51 22.17
C PRO A 412 -52.61 22.30 20.90
N LYS A 413 -51.76 23.28 20.56
CA LYS A 413 -51.82 23.99 19.28
C LYS A 413 -50.50 23.86 18.51
N SER A 414 -50.71 23.58 17.24
CA SER A 414 -49.84 23.59 16.06
C SER A 414 -48.84 24.76 15.92
N ALA A 415 -47.79 24.50 15.15
CA ALA A 415 -46.90 25.48 14.50
C ALA A 415 -47.64 26.55 13.68
N PRO A 416 -47.00 27.69 13.30
CA PRO A 416 -46.24 27.74 12.04
C PRO A 416 -45.01 28.71 11.99
N TRP A 417 -44.37 28.70 10.82
CA TRP A 417 -43.14 29.35 10.33
C TRP A 417 -43.01 30.88 10.48
N THR A 418 -41.77 31.41 10.62
CA THR A 418 -41.01 32.23 9.61
C THR A 418 -39.63 32.74 10.10
N SER A 419 -38.61 32.51 9.25
CA SER A 419 -37.42 33.31 8.85
C SER A 419 -36.40 33.82 9.90
N LEU A 420 -35.16 33.30 9.90
CA LEU A 420 -33.97 33.79 9.15
C LEU A 420 -33.47 35.18 9.58
N PHE A 421 -32.37 35.22 10.36
CA PHE A 421 -31.22 36.17 10.29
C PHE A 421 -30.36 36.04 11.57
N SER A 422 -29.39 35.11 11.61
CA SER A 422 -28.32 35.16 12.63
C SER A 422 -27.09 34.25 12.43
N ILE A 423 -26.96 33.48 11.34
CA ILE A 423 -25.84 32.52 11.20
C ILE A 423 -24.61 33.10 10.45
N SER A 424 -24.75 34.21 9.73
CA SER A 424 -23.68 34.72 8.86
C SER A 424 -22.49 35.39 9.58
N LEU A 425 -22.61 35.73 10.86
CA LEU A 425 -21.53 36.38 11.62
C LEU A 425 -20.57 35.39 12.30
N LEU A 426 -20.98 34.14 12.54
CA LEU A 426 -20.14 33.16 13.22
C LEU A 426 -19.16 32.46 12.27
N ALA A 427 -19.54 32.25 11.01
CA ALA A 427 -18.69 31.63 10.00
C ALA A 427 -17.49 32.52 9.59
N ILE A 428 -17.67 33.84 9.57
CA ILE A 428 -16.61 34.80 9.23
C ILE A 428 -15.55 34.86 10.34
N ALA A 429 -15.97 34.77 11.61
CA ALA A 429 -15.04 34.78 12.75
C ALA A 429 -14.14 33.51 12.78
N ILE A 430 -14.68 32.35 12.41
CA ILE A 430 -13.92 31.10 12.33
C ILE A 430 -12.96 31.11 11.13
N GLY A 431 -13.40 31.62 9.97
CA GLY A 431 -12.55 31.74 8.78
C GLY A 431 -11.32 32.64 8.98
N VAL A 432 -11.47 33.76 9.70
CA VAL A 432 -10.36 34.66 10.02
C VAL A 432 -9.36 34.04 11.01
N ALA A 433 -9.84 33.20 11.94
CA ALA A 433 -8.99 32.49 12.90
C ALA A 433 -8.18 31.36 12.25
N VAL A 434 -8.76 30.67 11.26
CA VAL A 434 -8.06 29.63 10.49
C VAL A 434 -7.04 30.24 9.53
N TYR A 435 -7.38 31.32 8.82
CA TYR A 435 -6.45 31.98 7.89
C TYR A 435 -5.18 32.52 8.59
N LYS A 436 -5.31 33.11 9.78
CA LYS A 436 -4.16 33.59 10.56
C LYS A 436 -3.24 32.50 11.09
N ARG A 437 -3.69 31.24 11.15
CA ARG A 437 -2.91 30.11 11.68
C ARG A 437 -2.02 29.44 10.62
N TYR A 438 -2.33 29.63 9.34
CA TYR A 438 -1.65 28.96 8.23
C TYR A 438 -0.89 29.91 7.29
N SER A 439 -0.89 31.23 7.54
CA SER A 439 -0.02 32.17 6.81
C SER A 439 1.14 32.67 7.69
N LYS A 440 2.19 31.85 7.80
CA LYS A 440 3.57 32.31 8.01
C LYS A 440 4.57 31.26 7.61
#